data_AF-A0A7S1Y8A0-F1
#
_entry.id   AF-A0A7S1Y8A0-F1
#
_cell.length_a   1.000
_cell.length_b   1.000
_cell.length_c   1.000
_cell.angle_alpha   90.00
_cell.angle_beta   90.00
_cell.angle_gamma   90.00
#
_symmetry.space_group_name_H-M   'P 1'
#
loop_
_entity.id
_entity.type
_entity.pdbx_description
1 polymer ?
#
loop_
_entity_poly.entity_id
_entity_poly.type
_entity_poly.pdbx_seq_one_letter_code
_entity_poly.pdbx_strand_id
1 'polypeptide(L)'
;MDSFRGDLMGSNKKKPSHKRSSSITGASSSSSSSLEDGPTNQIKLADFVQNLNMVMEPYPKQVPLFITVDPRTPPVIISDDLKLFRSALNLLTNAAKKTTTGSIHFNIYASKMKESPKIVFECSEEND
;
A
#
# COMPACT_ATOMS: atom_id res chain seq x y z
N MET A 1 0.13 -46.40 51.76
CA MET A 1 1.16 -47.32 51.25
C MET A 1 1.62 -46.82 49.89
N ASP A 2 2.32 -45.70 49.95
CA ASP A 2 3.69 -45.46 49.49
C ASP A 2 4.30 -46.27 48.33
N SER A 3 4.91 -45.49 47.43
CA SER A 3 6.15 -45.75 46.67
C SER A 3 6.06 -46.73 45.49
N PHE A 4 6.60 -46.45 44.30
CA PHE A 4 7.97 -46.03 44.06
C PHE A 4 8.12 -45.19 42.77
N ARG A 5 8.94 -44.13 42.90
CA ARG A 5 9.62 -43.40 41.83
C ARG A 5 10.56 -44.33 41.05
N GLY A 6 10.68 -44.08 39.75
CA GLY A 6 11.78 -44.56 38.91
C GLY A 6 12.17 -43.50 37.89
N ASP A 7 13.13 -42.65 38.26
CA ASP A 7 13.93 -41.84 37.34
C ASP A 7 14.94 -42.74 36.63
N LEU A 8 15.17 -42.58 35.31
CA LEU A 8 16.52 -42.72 34.75
C LEU A 8 16.70 -42.05 33.36
N MET A 9 17.54 -41.02 33.42
CA MET A 9 18.41 -40.38 32.44
C MET A 9 18.49 -40.90 30.98
N GLY A 10 18.42 -39.95 30.05
CA GLY A 10 18.98 -40.04 28.69
C GLY A 10 19.44 -38.67 28.20
N SER A 11 20.75 -38.44 28.23
CA SER A 11 21.41 -37.17 27.90
C SER A 11 21.66 -36.96 26.40
N ASN A 12 21.72 -35.66 26.02
CA ASN A 12 22.68 -35.03 25.11
C ASN A 12 22.40 -34.97 23.58
N LYS A 13 22.17 -33.76 23.03
CA LYS A 13 23.15 -32.97 22.23
C LYS A 13 22.53 -31.83 21.38
N LYS A 14 23.02 -30.61 21.68
CA LYS A 14 23.52 -29.51 20.80
C LYS A 14 22.61 -28.73 19.82
N LYS A 15 22.78 -27.40 19.95
CA LYS A 15 22.29 -26.22 19.20
C LYS A 15 22.83 -26.12 17.76
N PRO A 16 22.20 -25.28 16.90
CA PRO A 16 22.75 -23.93 16.59
C PRO A 16 21.65 -22.85 16.58
N SER A 17 21.72 -21.69 17.22
CA SER A 17 22.56 -20.49 16.99
C SER A 17 22.55 -19.95 15.55
N HIS A 18 21.56 -19.12 15.20
CA HIS A 18 21.79 -17.96 14.34
C HIS A 18 21.05 -16.72 14.85
N LYS A 19 21.87 -15.73 15.21
CA LYS A 19 21.52 -14.35 15.52
C LYS A 19 20.93 -13.69 14.26
N ARG A 20 19.80 -12.99 14.40
CA ARG A 20 19.51 -11.81 13.58
C ARG A 20 19.19 -10.65 14.49
N SER A 21 20.26 -9.97 14.88
CA SER A 21 20.26 -8.58 15.31
C SER A 21 20.14 -7.70 14.09
N SER A 22 19.18 -6.79 14.08
CA SER A 22 19.29 -5.54 13.33
C SER A 22 18.55 -4.45 14.09
N SER A 23 19.28 -3.82 14.99
CA SER A 23 19.07 -2.47 15.48
C SER A 23 19.10 -1.50 14.30
N ILE A 24 18.06 -0.68 14.14
CA ILE A 24 18.12 0.53 13.32
C ILE A 24 17.91 1.70 14.29
N THR A 25 19.01 2.15 14.86
CA THR A 25 19.19 3.49 15.39
C THR A 25 19.60 4.39 14.24
N GLY A 26 18.68 5.23 13.76
CA GLY A 26 18.98 6.35 12.87
C GLY A 26 18.63 7.63 13.60
N ALA A 27 19.60 8.16 14.34
CA ALA A 27 19.52 9.47 14.97
C ALA A 27 19.89 10.56 13.95
N SER A 28 19.13 11.66 14.04
CA SER A 28 19.58 13.06 13.89
C SER A 28 20.24 13.52 12.59
N SER A 29 19.61 14.51 11.94
CA SER A 29 20.27 15.81 11.79
C SER A 29 19.25 16.94 11.70
N SER A 30 19.62 18.03 12.33
CA SER A 30 18.83 19.20 12.70
C SER A 30 19.11 20.39 11.77
N SER A 31 18.07 21.20 11.61
CA SER A 31 18.06 22.68 11.53
C SER A 31 18.80 23.40 10.39
N SER A 32 18.02 23.97 9.48
CA SER A 32 18.28 25.29 8.89
C SER A 32 16.96 26.05 8.70
N SER A 33 16.82 27.14 9.44
CA SER A 33 15.68 28.07 9.48
C SER A 33 15.46 28.79 8.15
N SER A 34 14.27 28.68 7.56
CA SER A 34 13.64 29.65 6.65
C SER A 34 12.22 29.18 6.32
N LEU A 35 11.20 29.92 6.79
CA LEU A 35 9.76 29.86 6.46
C LEU A 35 9.14 28.44 6.47
N GLU A 36 8.26 28.17 7.42
CA GLU A 36 7.61 26.86 7.65
C GLU A 36 6.84 26.32 6.43
N ASP A 37 7.55 25.71 5.48
CA ASP A 37 7.07 24.71 4.54
C ASP A 37 7.17 23.35 5.26
N GLY A 38 6.03 22.80 5.70
CA GLY A 38 5.97 21.41 6.16
C GLY A 38 6.46 20.45 5.06
N PRO A 39 6.79 19.18 5.37
CA PRO A 39 7.19 18.22 4.35
C PRO A 39 6.06 18.12 3.31
N THR A 40 6.29 18.70 2.13
CA THR A 40 5.35 18.58 1.02
C THR A 40 5.45 17.14 0.55
N ASN A 41 4.49 16.32 1.01
CA ASN A 41 4.38 14.93 0.59
C ASN A 41 4.01 14.92 -0.90
N GLN A 42 5.04 14.85 -1.73
CA GLN A 42 4.93 14.72 -3.18
C GLN A 42 4.77 13.25 -3.52
N ILE A 43 3.77 12.93 -4.32
CA ILE A 43 3.47 11.58 -4.77
C ILE A 43 3.72 11.54 -6.28
N LYS A 44 4.60 10.64 -6.71
CA LYS A 44 4.75 10.30 -8.13
C LYS A 44 3.63 9.34 -8.52
N LEU A 45 2.83 9.70 -9.52
CA LEU A 45 1.70 8.87 -9.94
C LEU A 45 2.14 7.50 -10.46
N ALA A 46 3.31 7.40 -11.09
CA ALA A 46 3.86 6.13 -11.54
C ALA A 46 4.09 5.16 -10.36
N ASP A 47 4.76 5.63 -9.31
CA ASP A 47 5.04 4.85 -8.10
C ASP A 47 3.72 4.48 -7.39
N PHE A 48 2.78 5.43 -7.33
CA PHE A 48 1.45 5.20 -6.77
C PHE A 48 0.69 4.08 -7.48
N VAL A 49 0.63 4.12 -8.81
CA VAL A 49 -0.02 3.08 -9.62
C VAL A 49 0.70 1.74 -9.49
N GLN A 50 2.04 1.74 -9.47
CA GLN A 50 2.81 0.52 -9.24
C GLN A 50 2.49 -0.10 -7.88
N ASN A 51 2.44 0.72 -6.81
CA ASN A 51 2.08 0.28 -5.48
C ASN A 51 0.66 -0.30 -5.42
N LEU A 52 -0.30 0.32 -6.12
CA LEU A 52 -1.66 -0.22 -6.21
C LEU A 52 -1.67 -1.58 -6.92
N ASN A 53 -0.95 -1.72 -8.04
CA ASN A 53 -0.84 -2.98 -8.75
C ASN A 53 -0.23 -4.09 -7.89
N MET A 54 0.85 -3.81 -7.15
CA MET A 54 1.48 -4.80 -6.26
C MET A 54 0.52 -5.32 -5.19
N VAL A 55 -0.39 -4.49 -4.69
CA VAL A 55 -1.38 -4.89 -3.66
C VAL A 55 -2.61 -5.55 -4.28
N MET A 56 -3.07 -5.06 -5.43
CA MET A 56 -4.27 -5.56 -6.09
C MET A 56 -4.02 -6.82 -6.94
N GLU A 57 -2.77 -7.12 -7.29
CA GLU A 57 -2.40 -8.34 -8.01
C GLU A 57 -2.76 -9.62 -7.23
N PRO A 58 -2.28 -9.81 -5.98
CA PRO A 58 -2.63 -10.99 -5.17
C PRO A 58 -4.05 -10.94 -4.58
N TYR A 59 -4.75 -9.81 -4.72
CA TYR A 59 -6.12 -9.68 -4.22
C TYR A 59 -7.09 -10.58 -5.01
N PRO A 60 -7.91 -11.41 -4.34
CA PRO A 60 -8.84 -12.30 -5.01
C PRO A 60 -9.97 -11.50 -5.68
N LYS A 61 -9.82 -11.24 -6.98
CA LYS A 61 -10.77 -10.53 -7.83
C LYS A 61 -11.38 -11.49 -8.86
N GLN A 62 -12.68 -11.34 -9.13
CA GLN A 62 -13.41 -12.17 -10.10
C GLN A 62 -13.30 -11.63 -11.52
N VAL A 63 -12.98 -10.34 -11.65
CA VAL A 63 -12.94 -9.60 -12.91
C VAL A 63 -11.57 -8.92 -13.08
N PRO A 64 -11.15 -8.65 -14.33
CA PRO A 64 -9.94 -7.88 -14.59
C PRO A 64 -10.05 -6.45 -14.04
N LEU A 65 -8.92 -5.92 -13.58
CA LEU A 65 -8.76 -4.54 -13.12
C LEU A 65 -7.80 -3.81 -14.06
N PHE A 66 -8.23 -2.66 -14.57
CA PHE A 66 -7.42 -1.76 -15.38
C PHE A 66 -7.19 -0.45 -14.64
N ILE A 67 -5.91 -0.05 -14.47
CA ILE A 67 -5.54 1.24 -13.90
C ILE A 67 -4.98 2.12 -15.02
N THR A 68 -5.63 3.25 -15.29
CA THR A 68 -5.28 4.16 -16.39
C THR A 68 -5.02 5.56 -15.86
N VAL A 69 -3.93 6.18 -16.32
CA VAL A 69 -3.59 7.58 -16.02
C VAL A 69 -3.68 8.40 -17.30
N ASP A 70 -4.49 9.45 -17.30
CA ASP A 70 -4.56 10.40 -18.43
C ASP A 70 -3.19 11.10 -18.58
N PRO A 71 -2.58 11.13 -19.78
CA PRO A 71 -1.30 11.81 -20.02
C PRO A 71 -1.31 13.31 -19.71
N ARG A 72 -2.49 13.94 -19.61
CA ARG A 72 -2.63 15.35 -19.20
C ARG A 72 -2.54 15.55 -17.69
N THR A 73 -2.55 14.47 -16.92
CA THR A 73 -2.42 14.50 -15.47
C THR A 73 -0.98 14.84 -15.09
N PRO A 74 -0.75 15.77 -14.14
CA PRO A 74 0.58 16.04 -13.63
C PRO A 74 1.23 14.76 -13.09
N PRO A 75 2.50 14.46 -13.46
CA PRO A 75 3.17 13.23 -13.02
C PRO A 75 3.44 13.19 -11.51
N VAL A 76 3.40 14.34 -10.86
CA VAL A 76 3.59 14.52 -9.42
C VAL A 76 2.43 15.33 -8.86
N ILE A 77 1.87 14.86 -7.75
CA ILE A 77 0.80 15.56 -7.01
C ILE A 77 1.24 15.79 -5.56
N ILE A 78 0.66 16.81 -4.92
CA ILE A 78 0.89 17.08 -3.49
C ILE A 78 -0.30 16.52 -2.73
N SER A 79 -0.08 15.48 -1.94
CA SER A 79 -1.11 14.88 -1.09
C SER A 79 -0.49 14.00 0.00
N ASP A 80 -1.33 13.52 0.92
CA ASP A 80 -0.90 12.52 1.90
C ASP A 80 -0.93 11.14 1.25
N ASP A 81 0.26 10.58 0.97
CA ASP A 81 0.45 9.31 0.26
C ASP A 81 -0.35 8.18 0.91
N LEU A 82 -0.25 8.02 2.23
CA LEU A 82 -0.93 6.95 2.95
C LEU A 82 -2.46 7.12 2.91
N LYS A 83 -2.96 8.35 3.07
CA LYS A 83 -4.42 8.59 2.99
C LYS A 83 -4.94 8.36 1.57
N LEU A 84 -4.23 8.82 0.56
CA LEU A 84 -4.63 8.65 -0.83
C LEU A 84 -4.61 7.16 -1.22
N PHE A 85 -3.54 6.44 -0.85
CA PHE A 85 -3.39 5.02 -1.12
C PHE A 85 -4.49 4.18 -0.45
N ARG A 86 -4.77 4.44 0.83
CA ARG A 86 -5.86 3.78 1.56
C ARG A 86 -7.22 4.06 0.93
N SER A 87 -7.46 5.29 0.48
CA SER A 87 -8.72 5.69 -0.16
C SER A 87 -8.90 4.98 -1.50
N ALA A 88 -7.86 4.94 -2.34
CA ALA A 88 -7.88 4.23 -3.62
C ALA A 88 -8.09 2.71 -3.45
N LEU A 89 -7.37 2.07 -2.53
CA LEU A 89 -7.58 0.66 -2.22
C LEU A 89 -9.01 0.38 -1.72
N ASN A 90 -9.57 1.26 -0.89
CA ASN A 90 -10.95 1.08 -0.44
C ASN A 90 -11.94 1.14 -1.62
N LEU A 91 -11.76 2.06 -2.57
CA LEU A 91 -12.58 2.10 -3.78
C LEU A 91 -12.44 0.81 -4.61
N LEU A 92 -11.20 0.40 -4.87
CA LEU A 92 -10.89 -0.78 -5.68
C LEU A 92 -11.38 -2.08 -5.06
N THR A 93 -11.16 -2.28 -3.77
CA THR A 93 -11.60 -3.48 -3.06
C THR A 93 -13.12 -3.54 -2.93
N ASN A 94 -13.80 -2.40 -2.83
CA ASN A 94 -15.27 -2.37 -2.84
C ASN A 94 -15.83 -2.70 -4.22
N ALA A 95 -15.24 -2.18 -5.30
CA ALA A 95 -15.62 -2.56 -6.66
C ALA A 95 -15.36 -4.06 -6.91
N ALA A 96 -14.18 -4.56 -6.56
CA ALA A 96 -13.81 -5.97 -6.74
C ALA A 96 -14.70 -6.97 -5.99
N LYS A 97 -15.33 -6.55 -4.89
CA LYS A 97 -16.31 -7.38 -4.16
C LYS A 97 -17.70 -7.38 -4.80
N LYS A 98 -18.08 -6.30 -5.49
CA LYS A 98 -19.42 -6.10 -6.04
C LYS A 98 -19.52 -6.63 -7.47
N THR A 99 -18.48 -6.41 -8.26
CA THR A 99 -18.47 -6.75 -9.68
C THR A 99 -18.22 -8.26 -9.85
N THR A 100 -19.24 -8.99 -10.26
CA THR A 100 -19.18 -10.44 -10.52
C THR A 100 -18.83 -10.76 -11.96
N THR A 101 -19.19 -9.89 -12.90
CA THR A 101 -18.99 -10.05 -14.35
C THR A 101 -18.53 -8.73 -14.96
N GLY A 102 -17.82 -8.77 -16.09
CA GLY A 102 -17.30 -7.57 -16.77
C GLY A 102 -15.90 -7.16 -16.29
N SER A 103 -15.66 -5.86 -16.07
CA SER A 103 -14.35 -5.29 -15.73
C SER A 103 -14.41 -4.08 -14.78
N ILE A 104 -13.30 -3.83 -14.07
CA ILE A 104 -13.14 -2.65 -13.21
C ILE A 104 -12.10 -1.72 -13.83
N HIS A 105 -12.45 -0.45 -13.96
CA HIS A 105 -11.61 0.60 -14.51
C HIS A 105 -11.33 1.66 -13.45
N PHE A 106 -10.07 1.84 -13.09
CA PHE A 106 -9.62 2.89 -12.19
C PHE A 106 -8.88 3.97 -12.98
N ASN A 107 -9.52 5.12 -13.13
CA ASN A 107 -9.05 6.21 -13.97
C ASN A 107 -8.53 7.37 -13.11
N ILE A 108 -7.35 7.87 -13.45
CA ILE A 108 -6.74 9.04 -12.82
C ILE A 108 -6.62 10.13 -13.88
N TYR A 109 -7.31 11.25 -13.69
CA TYR A 109 -7.32 12.33 -14.67
C TYR A 109 -7.45 13.71 -14.03
N ALA A 110 -6.96 14.74 -14.73
CA ALA A 110 -7.19 16.13 -14.35
C ALA A 110 -8.56 16.61 -14.84
N SER A 111 -9.43 17.04 -13.92
CA SER A 111 -10.74 17.61 -14.23
C SER A 111 -10.60 18.91 -15.02
N LYS A 112 -11.43 19.06 -16.05
CA LYS A 112 -11.46 20.23 -16.95
C LYS A 112 -12.30 21.39 -16.41
N MET A 113 -12.75 21.35 -15.14
CA MET A 113 -13.53 22.44 -14.55
C MET A 113 -12.71 23.74 -14.52
N LYS A 114 -13.26 24.80 -15.12
CA LYS A 114 -12.59 26.10 -15.30
C LYS A 114 -12.25 26.82 -13.99
N GLU A 115 -12.94 26.50 -12.89
CA GLU A 115 -12.83 27.23 -11.63
C GLU A 115 -11.75 26.66 -10.70
N SER A 116 -11.38 25.38 -10.83
CA SER A 116 -10.25 24.80 -10.09
C SER A 116 -9.81 23.48 -10.73
N PRO A 117 -8.54 23.37 -11.19
CA PRO A 117 -8.01 22.09 -11.66
C PRO A 117 -7.96 21.13 -10.47
N LYS A 118 -8.67 20.00 -10.58
CA LYS A 118 -8.72 18.94 -9.57
C LYS A 118 -8.26 17.64 -10.17
N ILE A 119 -7.45 16.88 -9.46
CA ILE A 119 -7.13 15.50 -9.84
C ILE A 119 -8.26 14.61 -9.35
N VAL A 120 -8.81 13.81 -10.25
CA VAL A 120 -9.92 12.90 -9.99
C VAL A 120 -9.41 11.48 -10.05
N PHE A 121 -9.80 10.69 -9.05
CA PHE A 121 -9.60 9.26 -8.97
C PHE A 121 -10.97 8.62 -9.06
N GLU A 122 -11.27 8.03 -10.21
CA GLU A 122 -12.57 7.46 -10.51
C GLU A 122 -12.45 5.93 -10.61
N CYS A 123 -13.41 5.22 -10.02
CA CYS A 123 -13.54 3.78 -10.15
C CYS A 123 -14.87 3.50 -10.83
N SER A 124 -14.83 2.91 -12.02
CA SER A 124 -16.00 2.56 -12.82
C SER A 124 -16.06 1.05 -12.99
N GLU A 125 -17.27 0.52 -12.98
CA GLU A 125 -17.57 -0.89 -13.19
C GLU A 125 -18.29 -1.00 -14.54
N GLU A 126 -17.78 -1.84 -15.44
CA GLU A 126 -18.43 -2.18 -16.70
C GLU A 126 -18.97 -3.60 -16.55
N ASN A 127 -20.30 -3.77 -16.67
CA ASN A 127 -20.94 -5.08 -16.60
C ASN A 127 -21.27 -5.53 -18.03
N ASP A 128 -20.86 -6.74 -18.38
CA ASP A 128 -21.20 -7.42 -19.65
C ASP A 128 -22.62 -8.03 -19.58
#